data_AF-A0AAD4IGR6-F1
#
_entry.id   AF-A0AAD4IGR6-F1
#
_cell.length_a   1.000
_cell.length_b   1.000
_cell.length_c   1.000
_cell.angle_alpha   90.00
_cell.angle_beta   90.00
_cell.angle_gamma   90.00
#
_symmetry.space_group_name_H-M   'P 1'
#
loop_
_entity.id
_entity.type
_entity.pdbx_description
1 polymer ?
#
loop_
_entity_poly.entity_id
_entity_poly.type
_entity_poly.pdbx_seq_one_letter_code
_entity_poly.pdbx_strand_id
1 'polypeptide(L)'
;MRAAEASMRSAEASVRSAEDELTDALMEVRLEEQMERRRIVDNLVFELQARSHIETEEEEEANASREAVSNLFRLNSVVRIRSEERVEELRQTVGADAEIVRLQRQLDSMRIARDNVLAQNSGALGRRPTTMASPNRLDTPLTRNSGDWTRRSTIMASPDRLYPDRVARARRAALRAGRRDRVPEEDIGELYGFPAVAQALDGDRFHRLNSSSQGRVYAQATAELDDMEEAEGRSDTDYDLPWRTPDLVISYHDLNPSTIDTLTSEPSPLQFMRHVARNRPFVVRNGARDFKARKTWNAEYLKGVMRGQNVNVAITPHGNADSVVSLPSGGSVFVKPYEIEEPFQDVLDRIQRQEQKKDYKGPTRYAQTQNDNLRNEYSTLFADVPKSIPFARIALEQEPDAINFWLGNSYSTTALHKDNYENIYVQILGQKHFVLLPPVEAACVNEKSVLAATYTPKSNEDSSSDTLGKDDLVIKMDEPEEYVPFATWDPDQPTANTTPYSQYSQPLRVTLEEGDVLYLPALWYHKVSQSCNEEGICCAVNYWYDLEFSGGFWSTANFVRSTGLLSMQEKTEDGTRDEDD
;
A
#
# COMPACT_ATOMS: atom_id res chain seq x y z
N MET A 1 -0.54 44.91 0.56
CA MET A 1 -0.77 43.65 -0.18
C MET A 1 0.30 42.61 0.14
N ARG A 2 1.57 42.77 -0.26
CA ARG A 2 2.65 41.82 0.08
C ARG A 2 2.81 41.51 1.58
N ALA A 3 2.68 42.50 2.46
CA ALA A 3 2.69 42.29 3.91
C ALA A 3 1.47 41.48 4.41
N ALA A 4 0.29 41.68 3.81
CA ALA A 4 -0.92 40.94 4.15
C ALA A 4 -0.86 39.49 3.62
N GLU A 5 -0.27 39.28 2.44
CA GLU A 5 -0.01 37.94 1.88
C GLU A 5 1.02 37.18 2.73
N ALA A 6 2.06 37.85 3.23
CA ALA A 6 3.02 37.24 4.15
C ALA A 6 2.35 36.85 5.50
N SER A 7 1.51 37.71 6.05
CA SER A 7 0.73 37.38 7.26
C SER A 7 -0.27 36.25 7.03
N MET A 8 -0.93 36.17 5.87
CA MET A 8 -1.81 35.04 5.54
C MET A 8 -1.06 33.72 5.41
N ARG A 9 0.10 33.71 4.74
CA ARG A 9 0.95 32.50 4.64
C ARG A 9 1.42 32.04 6.01
N SER A 10 1.74 32.97 6.91
CA SER A 10 2.09 32.64 8.30
C SER A 10 0.92 32.01 9.05
N ALA A 11 -0.30 32.54 8.89
CA ALA A 11 -1.50 31.97 9.53
C ALA A 11 -1.87 30.59 8.96
N GLU A 12 -1.73 30.37 7.65
CA GLU A 12 -1.92 29.07 6.99
C GLU A 12 -0.87 28.04 7.41
N ALA A 13 0.34 28.45 7.77
CA ALA A 13 1.35 27.58 8.35
C ALA A 13 1.02 27.21 9.80
N SER A 14 0.48 28.14 10.59
CA SER A 14 0.06 27.87 11.97
C SER A 14 -1.15 26.92 12.06
N VAL A 15 -2.12 27.02 11.14
CA VAL A 15 -3.24 26.07 11.07
C VAL A 15 -2.74 24.66 10.74
N ARG A 16 -1.87 24.53 9.72
CA ARG A 16 -1.28 23.24 9.35
C ARG A 16 -0.48 22.62 10.48
N SER A 17 0.33 23.42 11.17
CA SER A 17 1.08 22.93 12.34
C SER A 17 0.18 22.37 13.44
N ALA A 18 -0.97 22.99 13.71
CA ALA A 18 -1.91 22.52 14.72
C ALA A 18 -2.66 21.25 14.27
N GLU A 19 -3.00 21.14 12.99
CA GLU A 19 -3.58 19.94 12.38
C GLU A 19 -2.60 18.76 12.40
N ASP A 20 -1.32 19.02 12.12
CA ASP A 20 -0.24 18.03 12.19
C ASP A 20 -0.02 17.54 13.62
N GLU A 21 -0.01 18.43 14.62
CA GLU A 21 0.13 18.08 16.04
C GLU A 21 -1.03 17.20 16.55
N LEU A 22 -2.27 17.50 16.14
CA LEU A 22 -3.44 16.69 16.47
C LEU A 22 -3.39 15.31 15.80
N THR A 23 -2.94 15.27 14.54
CA THR A 23 -2.79 14.03 13.78
C THR A 23 -1.74 13.11 14.40
N ASP A 24 -0.58 13.67 14.77
CA ASP A 24 0.49 12.95 15.48
C ASP A 24 0.01 12.41 16.83
N ALA A 25 -0.75 13.21 17.61
CA ALA A 25 -1.31 12.76 18.90
C ALA A 25 -2.33 11.61 18.75
N LEU A 26 -3.19 11.67 17.73
CA LEU A 26 -4.15 10.59 17.43
C LEU A 26 -3.45 9.32 16.93
N MET A 27 -2.34 9.48 16.21
CA MET A 27 -1.51 8.36 15.77
C MET A 27 -0.82 7.66 16.95
N GLU A 28 -0.36 8.40 17.97
CA GLU A 28 0.18 7.83 19.20
C GLU A 28 -0.86 6.99 19.96
N VAL A 29 -2.11 7.48 20.07
CA VAL A 29 -3.20 6.70 20.72
C VAL A 29 -3.49 5.40 19.97
N ARG A 30 -3.56 5.45 18.63
CA ARG A 30 -3.75 4.25 17.80
C ARG A 30 -2.60 3.26 17.96
N LEU A 31 -1.38 3.76 18.15
CA LEU A 31 -0.21 2.92 18.35
C LEU A 31 -0.22 2.25 19.74
N GLU A 32 -0.57 2.99 20.80
CA GLU A 32 -0.79 2.42 22.13
C GLU A 32 -1.88 1.33 22.09
N GLU A 33 -2.96 1.56 21.34
CA GLU A 33 -4.04 0.60 21.15
C GLU A 33 -3.56 -0.67 20.45
N GLN A 34 -2.78 -0.55 19.37
CA GLN A 34 -2.22 -1.71 18.66
C GLN A 34 -1.21 -2.49 19.50
N MET A 35 -0.36 -1.81 20.28
CA MET A 35 0.60 -2.48 21.17
C MET A 35 -0.11 -3.24 22.29
N GLU A 36 -1.16 -2.66 22.88
CA GLU A 36 -1.92 -3.33 23.93
C GLU A 36 -2.73 -4.51 23.38
N ARG A 37 -3.34 -4.37 22.19
CA ARG A 37 -3.99 -5.49 21.47
C ARG A 37 -3.00 -6.63 21.22
N ARG A 38 -1.78 -6.32 20.77
CA ARG A 38 -0.74 -7.31 20.53
C ARG A 38 -0.31 -8.00 21.83
N ARG A 39 -0.12 -7.24 22.91
CA ARG A 39 0.22 -7.80 24.23
C ARG A 39 -0.85 -8.75 24.77
N ILE A 40 -2.13 -8.41 24.56
CA ILE A 40 -3.26 -9.27 24.93
C ILE A 40 -3.23 -10.58 24.13
N VAL A 41 -2.99 -10.50 22.82
CA VAL A 41 -2.87 -11.68 21.95
C VAL A 41 -1.68 -12.54 22.35
N ASP A 42 -0.52 -11.95 22.58
CA ASP A 42 0.70 -12.68 22.96
C ASP A 42 0.54 -13.39 24.32
N ASN A 43 -0.11 -12.75 25.30
CA ASN A 43 -0.43 -13.38 26.59
C ASN A 43 -1.44 -14.54 26.43
N LEU A 44 -2.44 -14.40 25.55
CA LEU A 44 -3.43 -15.44 25.31
C LEU A 44 -2.82 -16.65 24.59
N VAL A 45 -1.95 -16.41 23.61
CA VAL A 45 -1.17 -17.46 22.94
C VAL A 45 -0.29 -18.18 23.94
N PHE A 46 0.38 -17.45 24.84
CA PHE A 46 1.19 -18.03 25.90
C PHE A 46 0.37 -18.88 26.88
N GLU A 47 -0.82 -18.44 27.29
CA GLU A 47 -1.71 -19.22 28.17
C GLU A 47 -2.26 -20.48 27.48
N LEU A 48 -2.59 -20.40 26.19
CA LEU A 48 -3.04 -21.55 25.40
C LEU A 48 -1.92 -22.58 25.21
N GLN A 49 -0.69 -22.12 24.91
CA GLN A 49 0.50 -22.97 24.81
C GLN A 49 0.90 -23.59 26.16
N ALA A 50 0.70 -22.88 27.27
CA ALA A 50 0.99 -23.41 28.60
C ALA A 50 -0.02 -24.49 29.03
N ARG A 51 -1.25 -24.44 28.51
CA ARG A 51 -2.33 -25.40 28.81
C ARG A 51 -2.33 -26.62 27.89
N SER A 52 -1.82 -26.51 26.65
CA SER A 52 -1.61 -27.65 25.75
C SER A 52 -0.51 -28.62 26.21
N HIS A 53 0.20 -28.31 27.30
CA HIS A 53 1.18 -29.18 27.94
C HIS A 53 0.63 -29.97 29.14
N ILE A 54 -0.67 -29.89 29.42
CA ILE A 54 -1.34 -30.66 30.46
C ILE A 54 -2.27 -31.67 29.77
N GLU A 55 -1.96 -32.96 29.86
CA GLU A 55 -2.80 -34.05 29.34
C GLU A 55 -4.14 -34.11 30.10
N THR A 56 -5.18 -33.42 29.61
CA THR A 56 -6.55 -33.54 30.14
C THR A 56 -7.59 -33.46 29.01
N GLU A 57 -8.68 -34.21 29.19
CA GLU A 57 -9.72 -34.60 28.22
C GLU A 57 -10.28 -33.45 27.34
N GLU A 58 -10.55 -33.77 26.07
CA GLU A 58 -10.97 -32.90 24.94
C GLU A 58 -12.07 -31.86 25.25
N GLU A 59 -12.92 -32.12 26.24
CA GLU A 59 -14.03 -31.24 26.61
C GLU A 59 -13.59 -30.02 27.44
N GLU A 60 -12.50 -30.13 28.21
CA GLU A 60 -11.91 -28.99 28.95
C GLU A 60 -11.16 -28.04 28.02
N GLU A 61 -10.47 -28.55 26.99
CA GLU A 61 -9.73 -27.74 26.02
C GLU A 61 -10.67 -26.96 25.09
N ALA A 62 -11.80 -27.57 24.69
CA ALA A 62 -12.85 -26.91 23.92
C ALA A 62 -13.58 -25.81 24.73
N ASN A 63 -13.84 -26.03 26.02
CA ASN A 63 -14.44 -25.02 26.90
C ASN A 63 -13.45 -23.90 27.22
N ALA A 64 -12.17 -24.21 27.44
CA ALA A 64 -11.11 -23.21 27.63
C ALA A 64 -10.93 -22.34 26.37
N SER A 65 -11.00 -22.92 25.18
CA SER A 65 -10.94 -22.20 23.90
C SER A 65 -12.12 -21.25 23.72
N ARG A 66 -13.34 -21.69 24.08
CA ARG A 66 -14.55 -20.84 24.05
C ARG A 66 -14.47 -19.69 25.08
N GLU A 67 -13.95 -19.96 26.26
CA GLU A 67 -13.76 -18.96 27.31
C GLU A 67 -12.67 -17.94 26.92
N ALA A 68 -11.57 -18.39 26.32
CA ALA A 68 -10.51 -17.54 25.79
C ALA A 68 -11.01 -16.60 24.68
N VAL A 69 -11.82 -17.10 23.73
CA VAL A 69 -12.45 -16.28 22.68
C VAL A 69 -13.43 -15.28 23.29
N SER A 70 -14.26 -15.68 24.26
CA SER A 70 -15.18 -14.78 24.98
C SER A 70 -14.45 -13.67 25.74
N ASN A 71 -13.33 -14.02 26.41
CA ASN A 71 -12.47 -13.06 27.10
C ASN A 71 -11.77 -12.12 26.12
N LEU A 72 -11.37 -12.60 24.93
CA LEU A 72 -10.80 -11.77 23.86
C LEU A 72 -11.81 -10.71 23.37
N PHE A 73 -13.07 -11.10 23.16
CA PHE A 73 -14.12 -10.13 22.78
C PHE A 73 -14.37 -9.09 23.88
N ARG A 74 -14.37 -9.50 25.14
CA ARG A 74 -14.53 -8.58 26.29
C ARG A 74 -13.34 -7.62 26.43
N LEU A 75 -12.11 -8.11 26.38
CA LEU A 75 -10.92 -7.26 26.45
C LEU A 75 -10.83 -6.27 25.27
N ASN A 76 -11.16 -6.73 24.05
CA ASN A 76 -11.18 -5.88 22.86
C ASN A 76 -12.23 -4.76 22.99
N SER A 77 -13.38 -5.06 23.60
CA SER A 77 -14.39 -4.03 23.89
C SER A 77 -13.94 -3.01 24.96
N VAL A 78 -13.18 -3.43 25.98
CA VAL A 78 -12.63 -2.54 27.02
C VAL A 78 -11.51 -1.65 26.46
N VAL A 79 -10.63 -2.19 25.62
CA VAL A 79 -9.57 -1.42 24.95
C VAL A 79 -10.17 -0.33 24.06
N ARG A 80 -11.24 -0.66 23.32
CA ARG A 80 -11.96 0.30 22.48
C ARG A 80 -12.62 1.42 23.30
N ILE A 81 -13.27 1.10 24.42
CA ILE A 81 -13.91 2.11 25.26
C ILE A 81 -12.88 3.06 25.88
N ARG A 82 -11.75 2.52 26.38
CA ARG A 82 -10.66 3.33 26.95
C ARG A 82 -9.96 4.20 25.90
N SER A 83 -9.84 3.73 24.64
CA SER A 83 -9.27 4.56 23.57
C SER A 83 -10.23 5.67 23.15
N GLU A 84 -11.54 5.40 23.08
CA GLU A 84 -12.57 6.42 22.83
C GLU A 84 -12.59 7.51 23.92
N GLU A 85 -12.52 7.14 25.20
CA GLU A 85 -12.44 8.08 26.33
C GLU A 85 -11.17 8.93 26.29
N ARG A 86 -10.01 8.33 25.94
CA ARG A 86 -8.72 9.04 25.88
C ARG A 86 -8.59 9.93 24.65
N VAL A 87 -9.21 9.58 23.52
CA VAL A 87 -9.35 10.46 22.34
C VAL A 87 -10.16 11.70 22.70
N GLU A 88 -11.25 11.53 23.45
CA GLU A 88 -12.09 12.66 23.90
C GLU A 88 -11.35 13.53 24.92
N GLU A 89 -10.59 12.94 25.85
CA GLU A 89 -9.75 13.66 26.80
C GLU A 89 -8.62 14.44 26.10
N LEU A 90 -8.02 13.89 25.05
CA LEU A 90 -7.00 14.58 24.23
C LEU A 90 -7.60 15.73 23.42
N ARG A 91 -8.80 15.56 22.84
CA ARG A 91 -9.53 16.65 22.18
C ARG A 91 -9.79 17.81 23.13
N GLN A 92 -10.09 17.52 24.39
CA GLN A 92 -10.33 18.52 25.44
C GLN A 92 -9.03 19.13 26.00
N THR A 93 -7.96 18.35 26.15
CA THR A 93 -6.68 18.78 26.75
C THR A 93 -5.80 19.56 25.77
N VAL A 94 -5.79 19.19 24.49
CA VAL A 94 -4.99 19.87 23.46
C VAL A 94 -5.67 21.18 23.02
N GLY A 95 -6.99 21.35 23.25
CA GLY A 95 -7.72 22.55 22.84
C GLY A 95 -7.72 22.79 21.31
N ALA A 96 -7.21 21.82 20.54
CA ALA A 96 -6.95 21.92 19.11
C ALA A 96 -8.21 22.26 18.32
N ASP A 97 -9.36 21.67 18.64
CA ASP A 97 -10.61 21.98 17.92
C ASP A 97 -11.02 23.46 18.11
N ALA A 98 -10.85 24.01 19.33
CA ALA A 98 -11.17 25.42 19.58
C ALA A 98 -10.13 26.37 18.98
N GLU A 99 -8.84 25.98 18.99
CA GLU A 99 -7.75 26.78 18.45
C GLU A 99 -7.69 26.75 16.91
N ILE A 100 -7.89 25.59 16.30
CA ILE A 100 -8.04 25.41 14.84
C ILE A 100 -9.26 26.19 14.35
N VAL A 101 -10.41 26.08 15.01
CA VAL A 101 -11.62 26.86 14.65
C VAL A 101 -11.37 28.36 14.83
N ARG A 102 -10.64 28.78 15.87
CA ARG A 102 -10.28 30.18 16.08
C ARG A 102 -9.33 30.69 14.98
N LEU A 103 -8.30 29.93 14.63
CA LEU A 103 -7.31 30.28 13.61
C LEU A 103 -7.93 30.30 12.21
N GLN A 104 -8.82 29.37 11.89
CA GLN A 104 -9.58 29.36 10.64
C GLN A 104 -10.52 30.57 10.53
N ARG A 105 -11.22 30.96 11.62
CA ARG A 105 -12.01 32.21 11.64
C ARG A 105 -11.16 33.46 11.44
N GLN A 106 -9.94 33.49 11.99
CA GLN A 106 -9.00 34.59 11.75
C GLN A 106 -8.53 34.62 10.30
N LEU A 107 -8.22 33.46 9.71
CA LEU A 107 -7.82 33.34 8.31
C LEU A 107 -8.93 33.77 7.35
N ASP A 108 -10.18 33.38 7.61
CA ASP A 108 -11.34 33.78 6.82
C ASP A 108 -11.60 35.29 6.91
N SER A 109 -11.45 35.87 8.10
CA SER A 109 -11.52 37.33 8.29
C SER A 109 -10.44 38.07 7.48
N MET A 110 -9.23 37.52 7.39
CA MET A 110 -8.14 38.07 6.58
C MET A 110 -8.40 37.94 5.07
N ARG A 111 -9.01 36.83 4.62
CA ARG A 111 -9.42 36.61 3.22
C ARG A 111 -10.48 37.63 2.79
N ILE A 112 -11.49 37.84 3.62
CA ILE A 112 -12.55 38.85 3.38
C ILE A 112 -11.95 40.26 3.29
N ALA A 113 -11.02 40.60 4.19
CA ALA A 113 -10.34 41.91 4.16
C ALA A 113 -9.51 42.11 2.89
N ARG A 114 -8.80 41.07 2.43
CA ARG A 114 -8.03 41.09 1.16
C ARG A 114 -8.96 41.33 -0.04
N ASP A 115 -10.08 40.61 -0.10
CA ASP A 115 -10.99 40.67 -1.23
C ASP A 115 -11.67 42.04 -1.32
N ASN A 116 -11.97 42.66 -0.17
CA ASN A 116 -12.46 44.04 -0.10
C ASN A 116 -11.41 45.07 -0.61
N VAL A 117 -10.12 44.88 -0.30
CA VAL A 117 -9.03 45.74 -0.79
C VAL A 117 -8.80 45.57 -2.29
N LEU A 118 -8.93 44.34 -2.81
CA LEU A 118 -8.87 44.06 -4.24
C LEU A 118 -10.03 44.71 -4.99
N ALA A 119 -11.26 44.63 -4.44
CA ALA A 119 -12.44 45.27 -4.99
C ALA A 119 -12.32 46.82 -5.04
N GLN A 120 -11.75 47.43 -3.99
CA GLN A 120 -11.49 48.88 -3.96
C GLN A 120 -10.43 49.33 -4.97
N ASN A 121 -9.39 48.51 -5.20
CA ASN A 121 -8.34 48.82 -6.18
C ASN A 121 -8.79 48.61 -7.64
N SER A 122 -9.74 47.70 -7.90
CA SER A 122 -10.36 47.55 -9.23
C SER A 122 -11.28 48.73 -9.62
N GLY A 123 -11.76 49.51 -8.65
CA GLY A 123 -12.59 50.71 -8.90
C GLY A 123 -11.80 51.94 -9.35
N ALA A 124 -10.46 51.95 -9.23
CA ALA A 124 -9.62 53.13 -9.46
C ALA A 124 -8.94 53.21 -10.84
N LEU A 125 -9.14 52.22 -11.73
CA LEU A 125 -8.44 52.11 -13.03
C LEU A 125 -9.23 52.64 -14.25
N GLY A 126 -10.23 53.51 -14.02
CA GLY A 126 -11.02 54.14 -15.07
C GLY A 126 -10.71 55.62 -15.28
N ARG A 127 -9.50 55.98 -15.77
CA ARG A 127 -9.19 57.20 -16.56
C ARG A 127 -7.68 57.31 -16.85
N ARG A 128 -7.28 57.22 -18.12
CA ARG A 128 -5.98 57.69 -18.67
C ARG A 128 -6.17 59.08 -19.31
N PRO A 129 -5.11 59.90 -19.46
CA PRO A 129 -4.45 59.96 -20.79
C PRO A 129 -2.91 60.13 -20.80
N THR A 130 -2.30 59.46 -21.79
CA THR A 130 -1.09 59.77 -22.62
C THR A 130 0.12 60.58 -22.09
N THR A 131 1.36 60.05 -22.16
CA THR A 131 2.40 60.32 -23.21
C THR A 131 3.81 59.75 -22.89
N MET A 132 4.46 59.19 -23.93
CA MET A 132 5.89 59.17 -24.33
C MET A 132 7.06 58.59 -23.47
N ALA A 133 7.91 57.87 -24.24
CA ALA A 133 9.37 57.66 -24.15
C ALA A 133 9.96 56.48 -23.33
N SER A 134 10.85 55.74 -24.02
CA SER A 134 11.78 54.67 -23.59
C SER A 134 13.19 55.26 -23.41
N PRO A 135 14.31 54.52 -23.17
CA PRO A 135 14.62 53.33 -22.35
C PRO A 135 15.86 53.55 -21.44
N ASN A 136 16.13 52.67 -20.44
CA ASN A 136 17.49 52.12 -20.18
C ASN A 136 17.63 51.20 -18.94
N ARG A 137 18.19 50.00 -19.19
CA ARG A 137 19.40 49.37 -18.61
C ARG A 137 19.55 48.95 -17.12
N LEU A 138 20.07 47.72 -17.02
CA LEU A 138 21.14 47.16 -16.14
C LEU A 138 20.75 46.19 -15.01
N ASP A 139 21.11 44.92 -15.28
CA ASP A 139 22.07 44.06 -14.57
C ASP A 139 21.82 43.48 -13.17
N THR A 140 21.53 42.16 -13.18
CA THR A 140 22.31 41.03 -12.58
C THR A 140 22.58 40.96 -11.06
N PRO A 141 23.01 39.79 -10.52
CA PRO A 141 22.18 38.95 -9.66
C PRO A 141 22.73 38.81 -8.23
N LEU A 142 21.90 38.32 -7.30
CA LEU A 142 22.37 37.88 -5.99
C LEU A 142 22.19 36.37 -5.86
N THR A 143 23.31 35.68 -5.98
CA THR A 143 23.57 34.34 -5.47
C THR A 143 23.37 34.32 -3.96
N ARG A 144 22.73 33.25 -3.45
CA ARG A 144 22.84 32.90 -2.03
C ARG A 144 22.86 31.39 -1.86
N ASN A 145 24.03 30.92 -1.43
CA ASN A 145 24.23 29.61 -0.81
C ASN A 145 23.33 29.45 0.41
N SER A 146 22.65 28.31 0.47
CA SER A 146 22.22 27.61 1.68
C SER A 146 22.03 26.17 1.21
N GLY A 147 22.88 25.22 1.62
CA GLY A 147 23.01 24.82 3.01
C GLY A 147 22.34 23.45 3.09
N ASP A 148 23.19 22.43 3.00
CA ASP A 148 23.04 21.04 3.40
C ASP A 148 21.67 20.63 4.01
N TRP A 149 20.89 19.84 3.27
CA TRP A 149 19.72 19.13 3.77
C TRP A 149 19.80 17.68 3.32
N THR A 150 20.33 16.83 4.19
CA THR A 150 20.13 15.37 4.13
C THR A 150 18.65 15.07 4.40
N ARG A 151 17.87 14.84 3.34
CA ARG A 151 16.48 14.34 3.44
C ARG A 151 16.46 12.85 3.12
N ARG A 152 16.03 12.05 4.10
CA ARG A 152 15.72 10.62 3.98
C ARG A 152 14.50 10.47 3.07
N SER A 153 14.67 9.80 1.92
CA SER A 153 13.60 9.29 1.08
C SER A 153 13.09 7.96 1.65
N THR A 154 11.78 7.82 1.79
CA THR A 154 11.12 6.56 2.19
C THR A 154 10.81 5.77 0.93
N ILE A 155 11.64 4.74 0.67
CA ILE A 155 11.49 3.78 -0.42
C ILE A 155 10.52 2.67 0.02
N MET A 156 9.87 2.01 -0.96
CA MET A 156 9.09 0.77 -0.84
C MET A 156 9.57 -0.16 0.29
N ALA A 157 8.98 0.03 1.45
CA ALA A 157 8.85 -0.99 2.47
C ALA A 157 7.35 -1.13 2.71
N SER A 158 6.90 -2.34 3.07
CA SER A 158 5.60 -2.52 3.72
C SER A 158 5.35 -1.36 4.72
N PRO A 159 4.14 -0.80 4.84
CA PRO A 159 3.85 0.33 5.74
C PRO A 159 4.23 0.12 7.23
N ASP A 160 4.73 -1.04 7.61
CA ASP A 160 5.20 -1.36 8.96
C ASP A 160 6.44 -0.56 9.44
N ARG A 161 7.12 0.23 8.58
CA ARG A 161 8.49 0.71 8.86
C ARG A 161 8.72 2.19 9.21
N LEU A 162 7.71 3.04 9.33
CA LEU A 162 7.91 4.38 9.91
C LEU A 162 7.92 4.40 11.46
N TYR A 163 7.75 3.26 12.12
CA TYR A 163 7.44 3.18 13.55
C TYR A 163 8.63 3.15 14.55
N PRO A 164 9.81 2.53 14.30
CA PRO A 164 10.82 2.40 15.37
C PRO A 164 11.68 3.66 15.64
N ASP A 165 11.94 4.48 14.62
CA ASP A 165 12.96 5.55 14.66
C ASP A 165 12.46 6.87 15.29
N ARG A 166 11.14 7.00 15.49
CA ARG A 166 10.52 8.10 16.26
C ARG A 166 10.42 7.76 17.75
N VAL A 167 10.18 6.48 18.09
CA VAL A 167 10.12 5.95 19.47
C VAL A 167 11.44 6.13 20.23
N ALA A 168 12.59 5.97 19.57
CA ALA A 168 13.92 6.15 20.20
C ALA A 168 14.28 7.61 20.52
N ARG A 169 13.62 8.58 19.86
CA ARG A 169 13.75 10.03 20.15
C ARG A 169 12.78 10.45 21.25
N ALA A 170 11.55 9.92 21.26
CA ALA A 170 10.57 10.14 22.33
C ALA A 170 11.04 9.56 23.68
N ARG A 171 11.65 8.37 23.70
CA ARG A 171 12.25 7.77 24.92
C ARG A 171 13.36 8.63 25.53
N ARG A 172 14.17 9.30 24.71
CA ARG A 172 15.24 10.23 25.16
C ARG A 172 14.69 11.57 25.67
N ALA A 173 13.49 11.98 25.22
CA ALA A 173 12.78 13.16 25.73
C ALA A 173 12.06 12.84 27.05
N ALA A 174 11.42 11.68 27.16
CA ALA A 174 10.75 11.21 28.38
C ALA A 174 11.72 10.98 29.55
N LEU A 175 12.95 10.50 29.29
CA LEU A 175 14.01 10.39 30.30
C LEU A 175 14.57 11.74 30.78
N ARG A 176 14.31 12.85 30.06
CA ARG A 176 14.67 14.22 30.49
C ARG A 176 13.55 14.91 31.27
N ALA A 177 12.31 14.46 31.13
CA ALA A 177 11.15 14.97 31.87
C ALA A 177 10.90 14.09 33.11
N GLY A 178 11.80 14.19 34.10
CA GLY A 178 11.65 13.45 35.34
C GLY A 178 10.36 13.82 36.08
N ARG A 179 9.42 12.86 36.19
CA ARG A 179 8.48 12.73 37.30
C ARG A 179 8.30 11.25 37.61
N ARG A 180 8.83 10.86 38.76
CA ARG A 180 8.43 9.65 39.49
C ARG A 180 7.01 9.89 39.98
N ASP A 181 6.13 8.92 39.82
CA ASP A 181 5.23 8.49 40.91
C ASP A 181 4.77 7.05 40.65
N ARG A 182 4.90 6.22 41.70
CA ARG A 182 4.40 4.84 41.77
C ARG A 182 2.92 4.90 42.13
N VAL A 183 2.11 4.00 41.58
CA VAL A 183 0.80 3.64 42.14
C VAL A 183 0.74 2.12 42.31
N PRO A 184 0.23 1.58 43.44
CA PRO A 184 0.47 0.22 43.90
C PRO A 184 -0.52 -0.81 43.30
N GLU A 185 -0.08 -2.06 43.22
CA GLU A 185 -0.94 -3.25 43.10
C GLU A 185 -1.73 -3.44 44.39
N GLU A 186 -3.07 -3.50 44.29
CA GLU A 186 -4.02 -4.39 45.00
C GLU A 186 -5.47 -3.85 44.85
N ASP A 187 -6.43 -4.79 44.83
CA ASP A 187 -7.90 -4.63 44.80
C ASP A 187 -8.62 -4.35 43.46
N ILE A 188 -8.88 -5.43 42.70
CA ILE A 188 -9.97 -5.51 41.70
C ILE A 188 -10.91 -6.64 42.11
N GLY A 189 -11.73 -6.38 43.11
CA GLY A 189 -12.87 -7.19 43.51
C GLY A 189 -13.91 -6.25 44.09
N GLU A 190 -15.17 -6.37 43.67
CA GLU A 190 -16.33 -5.55 44.09
C GLU A 190 -16.52 -4.20 43.38
N LEU A 191 -16.75 -4.24 42.08
CA LEU A 191 -17.86 -3.47 41.50
C LEU A 191 -18.67 -4.46 40.65
N TYR A 192 -19.99 -4.34 40.64
CA TYR A 192 -21.00 -5.20 39.98
C TYR A 192 -21.59 -6.34 40.82
N GLY A 193 -22.49 -5.98 41.76
CA GLY A 193 -23.42 -6.91 42.40
C GLY A 193 -24.59 -7.33 41.50
N PHE A 194 -24.95 -8.62 41.58
CA PHE A 194 -26.03 -9.43 40.96
C PHE A 194 -27.48 -8.95 41.30
N PRO A 195 -28.64 -9.46 40.72
CA PRO A 195 -28.91 -10.83 40.22
C PRO A 195 -29.93 -11.08 39.06
N ALA A 196 -29.91 -12.34 38.55
CA ALA A 196 -31.03 -13.14 38.01
C ALA A 196 -31.79 -12.74 36.71
N VAL A 197 -31.36 -13.30 35.56
CA VAL A 197 -32.25 -13.88 34.52
C VAL A 197 -31.58 -15.13 33.93
N ALA A 198 -31.53 -16.20 34.71
CA ALA A 198 -31.23 -17.55 34.24
C ALA A 198 -32.50 -18.39 34.40
N GLN A 199 -33.44 -18.26 33.46
CA GLN A 199 -34.58 -19.16 33.21
C GLN A 199 -35.42 -18.59 32.05
N ALA A 200 -35.08 -18.97 30.80
CA ALA A 200 -36.01 -19.06 29.67
C ALA A 200 -35.24 -19.32 28.36
N LEU A 201 -34.71 -20.53 28.19
CA LEU A 201 -34.52 -21.11 26.86
C LEU A 201 -34.99 -22.55 26.91
N ASP A 202 -36.28 -22.70 26.62
CA ASP A 202 -37.01 -23.95 26.53
C ASP A 202 -36.59 -24.69 25.24
N GLY A 203 -36.32 -25.99 25.37
CA GLY A 203 -35.73 -26.90 24.35
C GLY A 203 -36.62 -27.20 23.13
N ASP A 204 -37.67 -26.41 22.92
CA ASP A 204 -38.77 -26.75 22.01
C ASP A 204 -38.70 -26.02 20.64
N ARG A 205 -37.64 -25.21 20.41
CA ARG A 205 -37.33 -24.60 19.09
C ARG A 205 -36.39 -25.44 18.24
N PHE A 206 -35.57 -26.29 18.82
CA PHE A 206 -34.63 -27.14 18.07
C PHE A 206 -35.36 -28.28 17.33
N HIS A 207 -36.44 -28.81 17.91
CA HIS A 207 -37.26 -29.85 17.27
C HIS A 207 -38.13 -29.36 16.10
N ARG A 208 -38.36 -28.04 15.96
CA ARG A 208 -39.21 -27.51 14.88
C ARG A 208 -38.48 -27.32 13.54
N LEU A 209 -37.16 -27.11 13.55
CA LEU A 209 -36.37 -26.94 12.32
C LEU A 209 -36.16 -28.27 11.55
N ASN A 210 -36.05 -29.39 12.27
CA ASN A 210 -35.92 -30.74 11.69
C ASN A 210 -37.22 -31.31 11.07
N SER A 211 -38.35 -30.63 11.22
CA SER A 211 -39.64 -31.05 10.65
C SER A 211 -39.97 -30.41 9.30
N SER A 212 -39.20 -29.42 8.87
CA SER A 212 -39.40 -28.73 7.59
C SER A 212 -38.84 -29.54 6.42
N SER A 213 -39.48 -29.45 5.25
CA SER A 213 -39.01 -30.11 4.02
C SER A 213 -37.60 -29.67 3.62
N GLN A 214 -37.17 -28.45 3.99
CA GLN A 214 -35.80 -27.96 3.80
C GLN A 214 -34.80 -28.57 4.79
N GLY A 215 -35.19 -28.77 6.06
CA GLY A 215 -34.33 -29.41 7.06
C GLY A 215 -34.01 -30.88 6.72
N ARG A 216 -34.95 -31.59 6.09
CA ARG A 216 -34.71 -32.96 5.60
C ARG A 216 -33.77 -33.00 4.41
N VAL A 217 -33.82 -32.01 3.51
CA VAL A 217 -32.90 -31.94 2.35
C VAL A 217 -31.48 -31.62 2.82
N TYR A 218 -31.30 -30.74 3.81
CA TYR A 218 -29.99 -30.46 4.39
C TYR A 218 -29.42 -31.64 5.17
N ALA A 219 -30.23 -32.31 5.98
CA ALA A 219 -29.81 -33.49 6.74
C ALA A 219 -29.49 -34.69 5.83
N GLN A 220 -30.21 -34.83 4.71
CA GLN A 220 -29.96 -35.89 3.74
C GLN A 220 -28.70 -35.60 2.90
N ALA A 221 -28.43 -34.34 2.57
CA ALA A 221 -27.19 -33.94 1.89
C ALA A 221 -25.95 -34.03 2.80
N THR A 222 -26.10 -33.85 4.12
CA THR A 222 -25.01 -34.09 5.08
C THR A 222 -24.78 -35.59 5.30
N ALA A 223 -25.84 -36.39 5.45
CA ALA A 223 -25.70 -37.84 5.55
C ALA A 223 -25.11 -38.48 4.28
N GLU A 224 -25.43 -37.97 3.08
CA GLU A 224 -24.83 -38.44 1.82
C GLU A 224 -23.34 -38.03 1.68
N LEU A 225 -22.90 -36.95 2.36
CA LEU A 225 -21.49 -36.56 2.43
C LEU A 225 -20.73 -37.40 3.47
N ASP A 226 -21.34 -37.66 4.63
CA ASP A 226 -20.77 -38.49 5.69
C ASP A 226 -20.62 -39.95 5.22
N ASP A 227 -21.61 -40.49 4.48
CA ASP A 227 -21.55 -41.83 3.88
C ASP A 227 -20.47 -41.93 2.77
N MET A 228 -20.12 -40.82 2.11
CA MET A 228 -19.03 -40.75 1.14
C MET A 228 -17.65 -40.68 1.81
N GLU A 229 -17.53 -40.02 2.97
CA GLU A 229 -16.30 -39.98 3.77
C GLU A 229 -16.00 -41.32 4.45
N GLU A 230 -17.01 -42.04 4.95
CA GLU A 230 -16.84 -43.39 5.51
C GLU A 230 -16.43 -44.43 4.46
N ALA A 231 -16.86 -44.28 3.21
CA ALA A 231 -16.53 -45.20 2.12
C ALA A 231 -15.06 -45.12 1.65
N GLU A 232 -14.34 -44.03 1.96
CA GLU A 232 -12.93 -43.83 1.58
C GLU A 232 -11.91 -44.23 2.66
N GLY A 233 -12.35 -44.73 3.82
CA GLY A 233 -11.43 -45.25 4.86
C GLY A 233 -10.44 -44.21 5.39
N ARG A 234 -10.84 -42.92 5.43
CA ARG A 234 -10.02 -41.85 6.01
C ARG A 234 -10.24 -41.80 7.52
N SER A 235 -9.15 -41.83 8.29
CA SER A 235 -9.19 -41.64 9.74
C SER A 235 -9.51 -40.19 10.07
N ASP A 236 -10.36 -40.00 11.07
CA ASP A 236 -10.96 -38.73 11.54
C ASP A 236 -9.98 -37.70 12.16
N THR A 237 -8.67 -37.82 11.89
CA THR A 237 -7.61 -37.10 12.61
C THR A 237 -6.69 -36.22 11.75
N ASP A 238 -6.90 -36.10 10.43
CA ASP A 238 -6.12 -35.18 9.58
C ASP A 238 -7.00 -34.07 8.98
N TYR A 239 -7.13 -32.96 9.71
CA TYR A 239 -7.62 -31.70 9.16
C TYR A 239 -6.53 -31.04 8.29
N ASP A 240 -6.09 -31.73 7.25
CA ASP A 240 -4.95 -31.33 6.42
C ASP A 240 -5.21 -30.03 5.64
N LEU A 241 -4.73 -28.91 6.17
CA LEU A 241 -4.66 -27.62 5.45
C LEU A 241 -4.07 -27.73 4.02
N PRO A 242 -3.13 -28.65 3.72
CA PRO A 242 -2.61 -28.85 2.38
C PRO A 242 -3.64 -29.26 1.30
N TRP A 243 -4.74 -29.96 1.64
CA TRP A 243 -5.77 -30.32 0.64
C TRP A 243 -6.82 -29.23 0.44
N ARG A 244 -7.10 -28.43 1.47
CA ARG A 244 -8.10 -27.34 1.37
C ARG A 244 -7.61 -26.15 0.54
N THR A 245 -6.30 -25.92 0.50
CA THR A 245 -5.70 -24.78 -0.22
C THR A 245 -5.91 -24.89 -1.75
N PRO A 246 -5.63 -26.04 -2.40
CA PRO A 246 -6.00 -26.27 -3.80
C PRO A 246 -7.49 -26.05 -4.08
N ASP A 247 -8.38 -26.61 -3.27
CA ASP A 247 -9.83 -26.52 -3.48
C ASP A 247 -10.33 -25.07 -3.48
N LEU A 248 -9.77 -24.23 -2.60
CA LEU A 248 -10.07 -22.80 -2.55
C LEU A 248 -9.67 -22.09 -3.86
N VAL A 249 -8.47 -22.34 -4.37
CA VAL A 249 -7.96 -21.72 -5.60
C VAL A 249 -8.75 -22.22 -6.82
N ILE A 250 -8.98 -23.52 -6.91
CA ILE A 250 -9.75 -24.15 -8.00
C ILE A 250 -11.19 -23.61 -8.01
N SER A 251 -11.87 -23.61 -6.86
CA SER A 251 -13.25 -23.11 -6.75
C SER A 251 -13.36 -21.63 -7.12
N TYR A 252 -12.35 -20.82 -6.79
CA TYR A 252 -12.32 -19.43 -7.24
C TYR A 252 -12.29 -19.33 -8.77
N HIS A 253 -11.43 -20.10 -9.43
CA HIS A 253 -11.30 -20.07 -10.89
C HIS A 253 -12.47 -20.69 -11.63
N ASP A 254 -13.17 -21.66 -11.04
CA ASP A 254 -14.41 -22.22 -11.59
C ASP A 254 -15.54 -21.16 -11.64
N LEU A 255 -15.54 -20.22 -10.69
CA LEU A 255 -16.54 -19.17 -10.57
C LEU A 255 -16.11 -17.84 -11.21
N ASN A 256 -14.81 -17.62 -11.41
CA ASN A 256 -14.25 -16.37 -11.88
C ASN A 256 -13.33 -16.59 -13.09
N PRO A 257 -13.66 -16.04 -14.26
CA PRO A 257 -12.87 -16.29 -15.44
C PRO A 257 -11.48 -15.65 -15.34
N SER A 258 -10.49 -16.31 -15.92
CA SER A 258 -9.11 -15.82 -16.14
C SER A 258 -9.00 -14.83 -17.31
N THR A 259 -10.12 -14.22 -17.70
CA THR A 259 -10.19 -13.11 -18.66
C THR A 259 -10.64 -11.83 -17.97
N ILE A 260 -10.18 -10.68 -18.48
CA ILE A 260 -10.49 -9.38 -17.91
C ILE A 260 -11.71 -8.75 -18.57
N ASP A 261 -12.59 -8.18 -17.75
CA ASP A 261 -13.73 -7.40 -18.25
C ASP A 261 -13.24 -6.18 -19.00
N THR A 262 -13.79 -5.95 -20.19
CA THR A 262 -13.44 -4.81 -21.05
C THR A 262 -14.66 -3.92 -21.26
N LEU A 263 -14.54 -2.65 -20.88
CA LEU A 263 -15.57 -1.64 -21.00
C LEU A 263 -15.25 -0.69 -22.16
N THR A 264 -16.26 -0.26 -22.90
CA THR A 264 -16.12 0.72 -24.00
C THR A 264 -16.29 2.17 -23.55
N SER A 265 -16.68 2.39 -22.29
CA SER A 265 -16.87 3.69 -21.68
C SER A 265 -16.64 3.61 -20.17
N GLU A 266 -16.37 4.75 -19.54
CA GLU A 266 -16.23 4.83 -18.08
C GLU A 266 -17.47 4.27 -17.36
N PRO A 267 -17.29 3.49 -16.29
CA PRO A 267 -18.42 3.03 -15.48
C PRO A 267 -19.00 4.19 -14.66
N SER A 268 -20.29 4.10 -14.34
CA SER A 268 -20.85 4.91 -13.24
C SER A 268 -20.23 4.52 -11.89
N PRO A 269 -20.25 5.40 -10.87
CA PRO A 269 -19.77 5.06 -9.53
C PRO A 269 -20.37 3.76 -8.96
N LEU A 270 -21.67 3.53 -9.18
CA LEU A 270 -22.33 2.29 -8.73
C LEU A 270 -21.84 1.05 -9.48
N GLN A 271 -21.61 1.16 -10.79
CA GLN A 271 -21.02 0.05 -11.56
C GLN A 271 -19.59 -0.24 -11.07
N PHE A 272 -18.80 0.80 -10.84
CA PHE A 272 -17.46 0.67 -10.28
C PHE A 272 -17.48 -0.01 -8.91
N MET A 273 -18.36 0.40 -7.99
CA MET A 273 -18.49 -0.25 -6.68
C MET A 273 -18.84 -1.74 -6.76
N ARG A 274 -19.55 -2.19 -7.81
CA ARG A 274 -19.81 -3.62 -8.02
C ARG A 274 -18.55 -4.40 -8.41
N HIS A 275 -17.56 -3.76 -9.04
CA HIS A 275 -16.25 -4.37 -9.29
C HIS A 275 -15.38 -4.35 -8.03
N VAL A 276 -15.39 -3.25 -7.28
CA VAL A 276 -14.70 -3.13 -5.96
C VAL A 276 -15.22 -4.21 -5.00
N ALA A 277 -16.53 -4.34 -4.83
CA ALA A 277 -17.14 -5.33 -3.94
C ALA A 277 -16.86 -6.79 -4.33
N ARG A 278 -16.59 -7.05 -5.62
CA ARG A 278 -16.18 -8.38 -6.11
C ARG A 278 -14.66 -8.55 -6.13
N ASN A 279 -13.91 -7.47 -5.87
CA ASN A 279 -12.46 -7.39 -6.01
C ASN A 279 -12.00 -7.92 -7.38
N ARG A 280 -12.61 -7.43 -8.48
CA ARG A 280 -12.34 -7.89 -9.85
C ARG A 280 -11.85 -6.74 -10.75
N PRO A 281 -10.73 -6.92 -11.48
CA PRO A 281 -10.20 -5.89 -12.37
C PRO A 281 -11.06 -5.72 -13.63
N PHE A 282 -10.95 -4.55 -14.26
CA PHE A 282 -11.49 -4.29 -15.59
C PHE A 282 -10.63 -3.27 -16.35
N VAL A 283 -10.74 -3.25 -17.67
CA VAL A 283 -10.13 -2.23 -18.53
C VAL A 283 -11.20 -1.40 -19.22
N VAL A 284 -11.12 -0.07 -19.13
CA VAL A 284 -11.84 0.84 -20.02
C VAL A 284 -10.97 1.13 -21.23
N ARG A 285 -11.38 0.65 -22.40
CA ARG A 285 -10.63 0.90 -23.64
C ARG A 285 -10.74 2.35 -24.04
N ASN A 286 -9.59 2.97 -24.30
CA ASN A 286 -9.48 4.37 -24.70
C ASN A 286 -10.22 5.34 -23.74
N GLY A 287 -10.29 5.00 -22.45
CA GLY A 287 -10.98 5.80 -21.43
C GLY A 287 -10.34 7.17 -21.20
N ALA A 288 -9.02 7.27 -21.33
CA ALA A 288 -8.25 8.50 -21.13
C ALA A 288 -8.07 9.31 -22.42
N ARG A 289 -8.82 9.01 -23.50
CA ARG A 289 -8.72 9.70 -24.80
C ARG A 289 -8.78 11.22 -24.71
N ASP A 290 -9.51 11.73 -23.72
CA ASP A 290 -9.78 13.15 -23.56
C ASP A 290 -8.78 13.88 -22.66
N PHE A 291 -7.86 13.14 -22.01
CA PHE A 291 -6.82 13.73 -21.17
C PHE A 291 -5.90 14.60 -22.03
N LYS A 292 -5.51 15.76 -21.51
CA LYS A 292 -4.56 16.64 -22.21
C LYS A 292 -3.25 15.89 -22.44
N ALA A 293 -2.76 15.15 -21.43
CA ALA A 293 -1.58 14.29 -21.54
C ALA A 293 -1.64 13.36 -22.75
N ARG A 294 -2.77 12.67 -22.98
CA ARG A 294 -2.92 11.78 -24.13
C ARG A 294 -2.87 12.51 -25.47
N LYS A 295 -3.34 13.76 -25.52
CA LYS A 295 -3.38 14.58 -26.74
C LYS A 295 -2.06 15.29 -27.03
N THR A 296 -1.22 15.54 -26.01
CA THR A 296 -0.07 16.45 -26.14
C THR A 296 1.28 15.86 -25.77
N TRP A 297 1.34 14.82 -24.93
CA TRP A 297 2.63 14.28 -24.49
C TRP A 297 3.33 13.55 -25.63
N ASN A 298 4.59 13.89 -25.81
CA ASN A 298 5.61 13.23 -26.62
C ASN A 298 6.98 13.61 -26.01
N ALA A 299 8.08 13.04 -26.50
CA ALA A 299 9.40 13.31 -25.94
C ALA A 299 9.77 14.81 -25.96
N GLU A 300 9.45 15.53 -27.03
CA GLU A 300 9.72 16.97 -27.15
C GLU A 300 8.96 17.79 -26.11
N TYR A 301 7.65 17.55 -25.96
CA TYR A 301 6.79 18.24 -25.01
C TYR A 301 7.26 18.00 -23.57
N LEU A 302 7.54 16.73 -23.22
CA LEU A 302 8.01 16.38 -21.88
C LEU A 302 9.33 17.09 -21.56
N LYS A 303 10.32 17.09 -22.48
CA LYS A 303 11.58 17.82 -22.31
C LYS A 303 11.37 19.33 -22.17
N GLY A 304 10.43 19.88 -22.94
CA GLY A 304 10.12 21.31 -22.91
C GLY A 304 9.50 21.76 -21.59
N VAL A 305 8.49 21.03 -21.11
CA VAL A 305 7.76 21.37 -19.87
C VAL A 305 8.62 21.12 -18.63
N MET A 306 9.38 20.03 -18.60
CA MET A 306 10.27 19.67 -17.48
C MET A 306 11.66 20.32 -17.56
N ARG A 307 11.86 21.30 -18.46
CA ARG A 307 13.18 21.91 -18.66
C ARG A 307 13.71 22.53 -17.38
N GLY A 308 14.96 22.18 -17.03
CA GLY A 308 15.65 22.69 -15.84
C GLY A 308 15.14 22.12 -14.51
N GLN A 309 14.28 21.09 -14.55
CA GLN A 309 13.86 20.34 -13.37
C GLN A 309 14.69 19.07 -13.25
N ASN A 310 15.04 18.76 -12.02
CA ASN A 310 15.68 17.50 -11.66
C ASN A 310 14.64 16.50 -11.17
N VAL A 311 14.92 15.23 -11.38
CA VAL A 311 14.05 14.11 -11.04
C VAL A 311 14.85 12.97 -10.43
N ASN A 312 14.23 12.22 -9.54
CA ASN A 312 14.80 11.00 -8.99
C ASN A 312 14.60 9.86 -10.00
N VAL A 313 15.68 9.14 -10.30
CA VAL A 313 15.68 8.03 -11.25
C VAL A 313 16.27 6.79 -10.61
N ALA A 314 15.54 5.68 -10.74
CA ALA A 314 16.00 4.36 -10.35
C ALA A 314 16.93 3.80 -11.43
N ILE A 315 18.07 3.27 -11.00
CA ILE A 315 19.10 2.66 -11.84
C ILE A 315 19.34 1.23 -11.39
N THR A 316 19.21 0.30 -12.32
CA THR A 316 19.48 -1.12 -12.08
C THR A 316 20.28 -1.71 -13.24
N PRO A 317 21.01 -2.83 -13.02
CA PRO A 317 21.75 -3.48 -14.11
C PRO A 317 20.85 -3.90 -15.28
N HIS A 318 19.67 -4.48 -14.98
CA HIS A 318 18.83 -5.13 -15.99
C HIS A 318 17.39 -4.60 -16.06
N GLY A 319 17.03 -3.57 -15.28
CA GLY A 319 15.69 -2.97 -15.29
C GLY A 319 14.71 -3.57 -14.28
N ASN A 320 15.15 -4.54 -13.49
CA ASN A 320 14.40 -5.22 -12.44
C ASN A 320 14.57 -4.51 -11.09
N ALA A 321 13.97 -3.33 -10.93
CA ALA A 321 13.92 -2.67 -9.63
C ALA A 321 13.01 -3.44 -8.66
N ASP A 322 13.33 -3.35 -7.36
CA ASP A 322 12.52 -3.92 -6.28
C ASP A 322 12.19 -5.40 -6.53
N SER A 323 13.24 -6.19 -6.76
CA SER A 323 13.11 -7.58 -7.20
C SER A 323 14.02 -8.53 -6.43
N VAL A 324 13.65 -9.81 -6.45
CA VAL A 324 14.43 -10.88 -5.82
C VAL A 324 15.57 -11.28 -6.75
N VAL A 325 16.80 -11.25 -6.24
CA VAL A 325 18.01 -11.64 -6.95
C VAL A 325 18.65 -12.83 -6.24
N SER A 326 18.88 -13.91 -6.99
CA SER A 326 19.63 -15.08 -6.50
C SER A 326 21.11 -14.75 -6.35
N LEU A 327 21.70 -15.12 -5.21
CA LEU A 327 23.11 -14.88 -4.93
C LEU A 327 23.97 -16.06 -5.43
N PRO A 328 25.20 -15.81 -5.92
CA PRO A 328 26.13 -16.88 -6.30
C PRO A 328 26.48 -17.84 -5.15
N SER A 329 26.44 -17.35 -3.91
CA SER A 329 26.68 -18.13 -2.69
C SER A 329 25.53 -19.07 -2.31
N GLY A 330 24.43 -19.06 -3.06
CA GLY A 330 23.17 -19.65 -2.64
C GLY A 330 22.29 -18.65 -1.88
N GLY A 331 20.97 -18.85 -1.93
CA GLY A 331 19.97 -17.95 -1.36
C GLY A 331 19.56 -16.80 -2.29
N SER A 332 18.68 -15.94 -1.80
CA SER A 332 18.10 -14.83 -2.54
C SER A 332 17.89 -13.61 -1.66
N VAL A 333 18.02 -12.41 -2.23
CA VAL A 333 17.83 -11.13 -1.55
C VAL A 333 16.89 -10.23 -2.34
N PHE A 334 16.15 -9.37 -1.64
CA PHE A 334 15.35 -8.31 -2.25
C PHE A 334 16.25 -7.11 -2.53
N VAL A 335 16.39 -6.70 -3.79
CA VAL A 335 17.32 -5.63 -4.18
C VAL A 335 16.55 -4.41 -4.68
N LYS A 336 16.68 -3.31 -3.93
CA LYS A 336 16.23 -1.97 -4.30
C LYS A 336 17.15 -1.35 -5.35
N PRO A 337 16.64 -0.46 -6.21
CA PRO A 337 17.45 0.22 -7.20
C PRO A 337 18.46 1.19 -6.57
N TYR A 338 19.50 1.53 -7.33
CA TYR A 338 20.32 2.70 -7.03
C TYR A 338 19.57 3.95 -7.48
N GLU A 339 19.28 4.87 -6.58
CA GLU A 339 18.56 6.12 -6.91
C GLU A 339 19.51 7.31 -6.95
N ILE A 340 19.35 8.14 -7.98
CA ILE A 340 20.04 9.44 -8.09
C ILE A 340 19.11 10.51 -8.61
N GLU A 341 19.46 11.76 -8.32
CA GLU A 341 18.79 12.92 -8.88
C GLU A 341 19.52 13.40 -10.15
N GLU A 342 18.81 13.50 -11.27
CA GLU A 342 19.37 13.93 -12.56
C GLU A 342 18.43 14.93 -13.26
N PRO A 343 18.95 15.81 -14.15
CA PRO A 343 18.09 16.64 -14.99
C PRO A 343 17.14 15.78 -15.84
N PHE A 344 15.84 16.11 -15.84
CA PHE A 344 14.82 15.32 -16.54
C PHE A 344 15.15 15.09 -18.03
N GLN A 345 15.71 16.10 -18.69
CA GLN A 345 16.06 16.02 -20.10
C GLN A 345 17.10 14.91 -20.35
N ASP A 346 18.11 14.81 -19.48
CA ASP A 346 19.16 13.82 -19.56
C ASP A 346 18.61 12.42 -19.26
N VAL A 347 17.71 12.29 -18.27
CA VAL A 347 17.02 11.03 -17.95
C VAL A 347 16.24 10.54 -19.16
N LEU A 348 15.43 11.40 -19.78
CA LEU A 348 14.64 11.04 -20.95
C LEU A 348 15.53 10.68 -22.15
N ASP A 349 16.60 11.42 -22.41
CA ASP A 349 17.58 11.07 -23.44
C ASP A 349 18.23 9.71 -23.20
N ARG A 350 18.56 9.38 -21.94
CA ARG A 350 19.12 8.07 -21.56
C ARG A 350 18.10 6.95 -21.74
N ILE A 351 16.84 7.18 -21.36
CA ILE A 351 15.73 6.23 -21.55
C ILE A 351 15.48 5.94 -23.04
N GLN A 352 15.55 6.96 -23.90
CA GLN A 352 15.45 6.75 -25.34
C GLN A 352 16.67 5.97 -25.88
N ARG A 353 17.88 6.31 -25.40
CA ARG A 353 19.12 5.63 -25.82
C ARG A 353 19.16 4.15 -25.42
N GLN A 354 18.67 3.79 -24.23
CA GLN A 354 18.61 2.38 -23.80
C GLN A 354 17.71 1.57 -24.74
N GLU A 355 16.59 2.12 -25.18
CA GLU A 355 15.68 1.44 -26.13
C GLU A 355 16.26 1.35 -27.55
N GLN A 356 16.73 2.48 -28.09
CA GLN A 356 17.05 2.60 -29.52
C GLN A 356 18.40 1.96 -29.90
N LYS A 357 19.32 1.81 -28.94
CA LYS A 357 20.63 1.22 -29.19
C LYS A 357 20.60 -0.29 -28.95
N LYS A 358 20.64 -1.07 -30.04
CA LYS A 358 20.65 -2.56 -29.99
C LYS A 358 21.71 -3.16 -29.05
N ASP A 359 22.91 -2.57 -29.02
CA ASP A 359 24.03 -3.02 -28.18
C ASP A 359 24.19 -2.16 -26.92
N TYR A 360 23.10 -1.71 -26.31
CA TYR A 360 23.17 -0.95 -25.08
C TYR A 360 23.77 -1.79 -23.93
N LYS A 361 24.91 -1.34 -23.39
CA LYS A 361 25.64 -2.01 -22.30
C LYS A 361 25.57 -1.27 -20.95
N GLY A 362 24.92 -0.10 -20.92
CA GLY A 362 24.72 0.65 -19.69
C GLY A 362 23.61 0.04 -18.80
N PRO A 363 23.46 0.53 -17.57
CA PRO A 363 22.35 0.17 -16.70
C PRO A 363 21.04 0.76 -17.22
N THR A 364 19.94 0.18 -16.77
CA THR A 364 18.58 0.60 -17.13
C THR A 364 18.13 1.70 -16.17
N ARG A 365 17.61 2.79 -16.73
CA ARG A 365 16.96 3.88 -15.97
C ARG A 365 15.46 3.76 -16.03
N TYR A 366 14.81 4.08 -14.91
CA TYR A 366 13.36 4.12 -14.79
C TYR A 366 12.94 5.20 -13.79
N ALA A 367 12.09 6.14 -14.21
CA ALA A 367 11.51 7.13 -13.31
C ALA A 367 10.27 6.51 -12.63
N GLN A 368 10.42 6.11 -11.37
CA GLN A 368 9.46 5.24 -10.67
C GLN A 368 9.35 5.47 -9.16
N THR A 369 9.78 6.63 -8.64
CA THR A 369 9.89 6.90 -7.19
C THR A 369 8.60 6.69 -6.40
N GLN A 370 7.44 6.68 -7.09
CA GLN A 370 6.11 6.58 -6.48
C GLN A 370 5.97 7.64 -5.38
N ASN A 371 5.09 7.50 -4.39
CA ASN A 371 4.93 8.51 -3.32
C ASN A 371 4.45 9.87 -3.82
N ASP A 372 3.40 9.86 -4.64
CA ASP A 372 2.76 11.07 -5.12
C ASP A 372 3.69 11.96 -5.96
N ASN A 373 4.60 11.33 -6.69
CA ASN A 373 5.64 12.05 -7.44
C ASN A 373 5.06 13.01 -8.48
N LEU A 374 3.85 12.78 -9.04
CA LEU A 374 3.29 13.67 -10.06
C LEU A 374 2.91 15.03 -9.49
N ARG A 375 2.36 15.09 -8.28
CA ARG A 375 2.01 16.37 -7.62
C ARG A 375 3.24 17.10 -7.07
N ASN A 376 4.33 16.37 -6.81
CA ASN A 376 5.52 16.91 -6.16
C ASN A 376 6.69 17.12 -7.15
N GLU A 377 7.28 16.03 -7.62
CA GLU A 377 8.45 16.00 -8.49
C GLU A 377 8.14 16.41 -9.95
N TYR A 378 6.98 16.00 -10.48
CA TYR A 378 6.55 16.29 -11.84
C TYR A 378 5.39 17.30 -11.90
N SER A 379 5.32 18.21 -10.92
CA SER A 379 4.17 19.11 -10.71
C SER A 379 3.78 19.95 -11.95
N THR A 380 4.74 20.25 -12.83
CA THR A 380 4.47 20.97 -14.09
C THR A 380 3.69 20.14 -15.13
N LEU A 381 3.76 18.80 -15.06
CA LEU A 381 2.97 17.87 -15.86
C LEU A 381 1.58 17.61 -15.25
N PHE A 382 1.39 17.86 -13.95
CA PHE A 382 0.13 17.54 -13.26
C PHE A 382 -1.09 18.24 -13.85
N ALA A 383 -0.92 19.44 -14.42
CA ALA A 383 -2.01 20.17 -15.07
C ALA A 383 -2.55 19.48 -16.34
N ASP A 384 -1.85 18.48 -16.87
CA ASP A 384 -2.22 17.77 -18.10
C ASP A 384 -3.08 16.52 -17.84
N VAL A 385 -3.28 16.16 -16.58
CA VAL A 385 -4.12 15.03 -16.15
C VAL A 385 -5.21 15.50 -15.18
N PRO A 386 -6.32 14.75 -15.03
CA PRO A 386 -7.29 15.02 -13.99
C PRO A 386 -6.68 14.96 -12.58
N LYS A 387 -7.17 15.79 -11.66
CA LYS A 387 -6.76 15.75 -10.25
C LYS A 387 -7.25 14.50 -9.52
N SER A 388 -8.30 13.87 -10.03
CA SER A 388 -8.84 12.60 -9.57
C SER A 388 -9.74 11.99 -10.66
N ILE A 389 -10.03 10.71 -10.54
CA ILE A 389 -10.90 9.98 -11.47
C ILE A 389 -12.33 10.01 -10.93
N PRO A 390 -13.30 10.65 -11.62
CA PRO A 390 -14.62 10.91 -11.04
C PRO A 390 -15.38 9.67 -10.58
N PHE A 391 -15.40 8.60 -11.37
CA PHE A 391 -16.13 7.39 -10.99
C PHE A 391 -15.55 6.72 -9.74
N ALA A 392 -14.23 6.72 -9.58
CA ALA A 392 -13.54 6.13 -8.44
C ALA A 392 -13.70 7.02 -7.19
N ARG A 393 -13.42 8.32 -7.32
CA ARG A 393 -13.56 9.29 -6.21
C ARG A 393 -14.96 9.31 -5.61
N ILE A 394 -16.00 9.29 -6.46
CA ILE A 394 -17.40 9.33 -5.99
C ILE A 394 -17.79 7.99 -5.34
N ALA A 395 -17.36 6.88 -5.92
CA ALA A 395 -17.70 5.55 -5.44
C ALA A 395 -17.04 5.19 -4.11
N LEU A 396 -15.74 5.49 -3.99
CA LEU A 396 -14.94 5.22 -2.80
C LEU A 396 -15.09 6.31 -1.74
N GLU A 397 -15.72 7.44 -2.10
CA GLU A 397 -15.83 8.64 -1.25
C GLU A 397 -14.48 9.18 -0.76
N GLN A 398 -13.43 8.99 -1.57
CA GLN A 398 -12.05 9.34 -1.26
C GLN A 398 -11.39 10.10 -2.41
N GLU A 399 -10.49 11.03 -2.09
CA GLU A 399 -9.53 11.56 -3.06
C GLU A 399 -8.33 10.60 -3.18
N PRO A 400 -7.57 10.64 -4.28
CA PRO A 400 -6.38 9.80 -4.40
C PRO A 400 -5.29 10.25 -3.41
N ASP A 401 -4.79 9.31 -2.62
CA ASP A 401 -3.68 9.47 -1.69
C ASP A 401 -2.40 9.81 -2.44
N ALA A 402 -2.18 9.17 -3.59
CA ALA A 402 -1.05 9.42 -4.46
C ALA A 402 -1.46 9.41 -5.93
N ILE A 403 -0.82 10.29 -6.70
CA ILE A 403 -0.87 10.27 -8.16
C ILE A 403 0.57 10.15 -8.65
N ASN A 404 0.88 9.04 -9.31
CA ASN A 404 2.24 8.76 -9.73
C ASN A 404 2.39 8.84 -11.25
N PHE A 405 3.51 9.40 -11.68
CA PHE A 405 4.01 9.41 -13.03
C PHE A 405 5.10 8.33 -13.18
N TRP A 406 5.05 7.65 -14.32
CA TRP A 406 5.96 6.58 -14.68
C TRP A 406 6.53 6.86 -16.06
N LEU A 407 7.86 6.74 -16.19
CA LEU A 407 8.56 6.88 -17.47
C LEU A 407 9.75 5.93 -17.54
N GLY A 408 9.73 5.01 -18.50
CA GLY A 408 10.77 4.01 -18.69
C GLY A 408 10.83 3.48 -20.12
N ASN A 409 11.48 2.33 -20.29
CA ASN A 409 11.56 1.64 -21.57
C ASN A 409 11.26 0.13 -21.45
N SER A 410 11.39 -0.63 -22.53
CA SER A 410 11.10 -2.07 -22.57
C SER A 410 11.92 -2.96 -21.61
N TYR A 411 13.04 -2.47 -21.09
CA TYR A 411 13.84 -3.21 -20.10
C TYR A 411 13.33 -3.04 -18.67
N SER A 412 12.55 -2.00 -18.37
CA SER A 412 12.08 -1.78 -16.99
C SER A 412 10.91 -2.71 -16.67
N THR A 413 11.07 -3.52 -15.63
CA THR A 413 10.09 -4.49 -15.17
C THR A 413 9.88 -4.37 -13.67
N THR A 414 8.63 -4.49 -13.23
CA THR A 414 8.26 -4.58 -11.82
C THR A 414 7.92 -6.04 -11.50
N ALA A 415 8.57 -6.60 -10.48
CA ALA A 415 8.36 -7.97 -10.04
C ALA A 415 6.93 -8.20 -9.51
N LEU A 416 6.53 -9.47 -9.37
CA LEU A 416 5.22 -9.81 -8.83
C LEU A 416 5.11 -9.33 -7.37
N HIS A 417 4.14 -8.46 -7.10
CA HIS A 417 3.89 -7.88 -5.77
C HIS A 417 2.42 -7.49 -5.65
N LYS A 418 1.97 -7.03 -4.48
CA LYS A 418 0.61 -6.53 -4.28
C LYS A 418 0.62 -5.23 -3.48
N ASP A 419 -0.37 -4.38 -3.72
CA ASP A 419 -0.56 -3.12 -3.02
C ASP A 419 -1.85 -3.12 -2.19
N ASN A 420 -1.89 -2.28 -1.15
CA ASN A 420 -3.10 -2.04 -0.36
C ASN A 420 -3.92 -0.87 -0.93
N TYR A 421 -3.89 -0.66 -2.25
CA TYR A 421 -4.57 0.46 -2.90
C TYR A 421 -5.52 -0.02 -3.99
N GLU A 422 -6.67 0.64 -4.10
CA GLU A 422 -7.50 0.61 -5.30
C GLU A 422 -6.82 1.46 -6.37
N ASN A 423 -6.23 0.82 -7.38
CA ASN A 423 -5.34 1.46 -8.34
C ASN A 423 -6.04 1.70 -9.68
N ILE A 424 -6.17 2.97 -10.08
CA ILE A 424 -6.60 3.35 -11.42
C ILE A 424 -5.36 3.68 -12.26
N TYR A 425 -4.95 2.76 -13.10
CA TYR A 425 -3.75 2.86 -13.93
C TYR A 425 -4.10 3.32 -15.35
N VAL A 426 -3.49 4.42 -15.81
CA VAL A 426 -3.78 5.05 -17.09
C VAL A 426 -2.55 5.00 -17.98
N GLN A 427 -2.67 4.33 -19.13
CA GLN A 427 -1.60 4.22 -20.11
C GLN A 427 -1.61 5.44 -21.04
N ILE A 428 -0.50 6.18 -21.14
CA ILE A 428 -0.43 7.42 -21.94
C ILE A 428 0.34 7.22 -23.25
N LEU A 429 1.59 6.72 -23.18
CA LEU A 429 2.47 6.47 -24.33
C LEU A 429 3.09 5.07 -24.27
N GLY A 430 3.14 4.36 -25.38
CA GLY A 430 3.58 2.96 -25.42
C GLY A 430 2.54 2.02 -24.82
N GLN A 431 2.97 0.85 -24.35
CA GLN A 431 2.11 -0.17 -23.78
C GLN A 431 2.61 -0.63 -22.40
N LYS A 432 1.67 -1.06 -21.55
CA LYS A 432 1.95 -1.78 -20.30
C LYS A 432 1.35 -3.18 -20.38
N HIS A 433 2.11 -4.17 -19.93
CA HIS A 433 1.70 -5.57 -19.90
C HIS A 433 1.67 -6.04 -18.45
N PHE A 434 0.47 -6.37 -17.97
CA PHE A 434 0.22 -6.86 -16.63
C PHE A 434 0.00 -8.36 -16.64
N VAL A 435 0.59 -9.04 -15.67
CA VAL A 435 0.20 -10.38 -15.22
C VAL A 435 -0.41 -10.23 -13.84
N LEU A 436 -1.66 -10.65 -13.67
CA LEU A 436 -2.48 -10.39 -12.49
C LEU A 436 -2.95 -11.71 -11.86
N LEU A 437 -2.75 -11.85 -10.56
CA LEU A 437 -3.20 -12.98 -9.76
C LEU A 437 -4.08 -12.46 -8.61
N PRO A 438 -5.28 -13.02 -8.40
CA PRO A 438 -6.18 -12.63 -7.32
C PRO A 438 -5.56 -12.92 -5.94
N PRO A 439 -6.00 -12.22 -4.87
CA PRO A 439 -5.47 -12.42 -3.52
C PRO A 439 -5.60 -13.86 -2.99
N VAL A 440 -6.58 -14.62 -3.51
CA VAL A 440 -6.78 -16.03 -3.16
C VAL A 440 -5.61 -16.94 -3.55
N GLU A 441 -4.81 -16.52 -4.54
CA GLU A 441 -3.62 -17.24 -5.00
C GLU A 441 -2.36 -16.96 -4.13
N ALA A 442 -2.51 -16.39 -2.93
CA ALA A 442 -1.39 -16.09 -2.04
C ALA A 442 -0.50 -17.33 -1.74
N ALA A 443 -1.09 -18.53 -1.69
CA ALA A 443 -0.33 -19.78 -1.52
C ALA A 443 0.51 -20.15 -2.76
N CYS A 444 0.14 -19.67 -3.95
CA CYS A 444 0.80 -19.97 -5.22
C CYS A 444 2.09 -19.15 -5.42
N VAL A 445 2.19 -17.95 -4.84
CA VAL A 445 3.25 -16.97 -5.18
C VAL A 445 4.58 -17.15 -4.43
N ASN A 446 4.66 -18.19 -3.58
CA ASN A 446 5.84 -18.50 -2.77
C ASN A 446 6.39 -17.27 -2.03
N GLU A 447 5.53 -16.59 -1.27
CA GLU A 447 5.94 -15.39 -0.55
C GLU A 447 6.89 -15.76 0.59
N LYS A 448 8.05 -15.09 0.64
CA LYS A 448 9.10 -15.36 1.63
C LYS A 448 9.61 -14.06 2.24
N SER A 449 10.06 -14.15 3.49
CA SER A 449 10.82 -13.09 4.15
C SER A 449 12.25 -13.09 3.58
N VAL A 450 12.58 -12.10 2.76
CA VAL A 450 13.87 -12.00 2.06
C VAL A 450 14.67 -10.81 2.57
N LEU A 451 15.97 -11.00 2.81
CA LEU A 451 16.85 -9.93 3.27
C LEU A 451 16.96 -8.82 2.21
N ALA A 452 16.86 -7.57 2.63
CA ALA A 452 16.88 -6.40 1.78
C ALA A 452 18.30 -5.89 1.55
N ALA A 453 18.53 -5.43 0.33
CA ALA A 453 19.75 -4.84 -0.15
C ALA A 453 19.42 -3.72 -1.14
N THR A 454 20.44 -2.92 -1.46
CA THR A 454 20.34 -1.84 -2.43
C THR A 454 21.51 -1.92 -3.42
N TYR A 455 21.25 -1.67 -4.71
CA TYR A 455 22.34 -1.49 -5.66
C TYR A 455 23.14 -0.22 -5.35
N THR A 456 24.47 -0.33 -5.39
CA THR A 456 25.38 0.81 -5.21
C THR A 456 26.52 0.74 -6.23
N PRO A 457 27.04 1.88 -6.75
CA PRO A 457 28.23 1.89 -7.60
C PRO A 457 29.48 1.35 -6.87
N LYS A 458 30.35 0.62 -7.58
CA LYS A 458 31.62 0.07 -7.06
C LYS A 458 32.62 1.14 -6.61
N SER A 459 32.66 2.28 -7.28
CA SER A 459 33.57 3.41 -6.96
C SER A 459 32.77 4.66 -6.64
N ASN A 460 33.08 5.29 -5.49
CA ASN A 460 32.50 6.57 -5.06
C ASN A 460 33.10 7.80 -5.80
N GLU A 461 34.07 7.61 -6.68
CA GLU A 461 34.69 8.70 -7.45
C GLU A 461 33.90 8.98 -8.71
N ASP A 462 33.45 10.24 -8.87
CA ASP A 462 33.04 11.04 -10.06
C ASP A 462 32.88 10.31 -11.41
N SER A 463 32.31 9.12 -11.38
CA SER A 463 31.94 8.37 -12.56
C SER A 463 30.65 9.03 -13.01
N SER A 464 30.78 9.98 -13.93
CA SER A 464 29.62 10.59 -14.57
C SER A 464 28.64 9.48 -14.93
N SER A 465 27.37 9.68 -14.61
CA SER A 465 26.26 8.74 -14.85
C SER A 465 26.28 8.10 -16.27
N ASP A 466 26.93 8.73 -17.26
CA ASP A 466 27.13 8.23 -18.63
C ASP A 466 28.16 7.09 -18.80
N THR A 467 29.10 6.89 -17.86
CA THR A 467 30.14 5.85 -17.98
C THR A 467 29.86 4.60 -17.16
N LEU A 468 28.80 4.60 -16.35
CA LEU A 468 28.44 3.47 -15.51
C LEU A 468 28.02 2.27 -16.38
N GLY A 469 28.71 1.14 -16.23
CA GLY A 469 28.35 -0.15 -16.80
C GLY A 469 27.42 -0.94 -15.87
N LYS A 470 26.81 -2.01 -16.39
CA LYS A 470 25.96 -2.91 -15.59
C LYS A 470 26.73 -3.56 -14.43
N ASP A 471 27.96 -3.99 -14.71
CA ASP A 471 28.84 -4.66 -13.75
C ASP A 471 29.40 -3.71 -12.69
N ASP A 472 29.20 -2.39 -12.84
CA ASP A 472 29.64 -1.40 -11.86
C ASP A 472 28.65 -1.22 -10.71
N LEU A 473 27.44 -1.78 -10.81
CA LEU A 473 26.46 -1.81 -9.74
C LEU A 473 26.60 -3.11 -8.94
N VAL A 474 26.89 -2.98 -7.65
CA VAL A 474 27.00 -4.09 -6.71
C VAL A 474 25.88 -4.06 -5.69
N ILE A 475 25.48 -5.24 -5.24
CA ILE A 475 24.46 -5.40 -4.20
C ILE A 475 25.14 -5.15 -2.85
N LYS A 476 24.59 -4.20 -2.09
CA LYS A 476 25.00 -3.92 -0.71
C LYS A 476 23.81 -4.19 0.21
N MET A 477 24.00 -5.04 1.23
CA MET A 477 22.97 -5.29 2.24
C MET A 477 22.63 -4.00 2.98
N ASP A 478 21.35 -3.81 3.28
CA ASP A 478 20.90 -2.63 3.97
C ASP A 478 21.28 -2.68 5.46
N GLU A 479 21.59 -1.51 6.01
CA GLU A 479 21.89 -1.34 7.43
C GLU A 479 20.91 -0.33 8.06
N PRO A 480 20.14 -0.71 9.10
CA PRO A 480 20.10 -2.05 9.71
C PRO A 480 19.48 -3.11 8.80
N GLU A 481 19.84 -4.37 9.04
CA GLU A 481 19.27 -5.50 8.29
C GLU A 481 17.74 -5.47 8.30
N GLU A 482 17.17 -5.70 7.14
CA GLU A 482 15.74 -5.65 6.89
C GLU A 482 15.30 -6.89 6.16
N TYR A 483 14.21 -7.50 6.61
CA TYR A 483 13.57 -8.58 5.86
C TYR A 483 12.23 -8.09 5.33
N VAL A 484 11.99 -8.34 4.06
CA VAL A 484 10.79 -7.92 3.32
C VAL A 484 10.02 -9.17 2.91
N PRO A 485 8.73 -9.29 3.25
CA PRO A 485 7.88 -10.34 2.68
C PRO A 485 7.66 -10.05 1.19
N PHE A 486 8.10 -10.95 0.32
CA PHE A 486 8.03 -10.75 -1.13
C PHE A 486 7.73 -12.04 -1.88
N ALA A 487 6.94 -11.95 -2.95
CA ALA A 487 6.62 -13.10 -3.82
C ALA A 487 7.87 -13.54 -4.57
N THR A 488 8.27 -14.80 -4.42
CA THR A 488 9.48 -15.33 -5.06
C THR A 488 9.20 -16.20 -6.29
N TRP A 489 7.96 -16.63 -6.48
CA TRP A 489 7.52 -17.34 -7.68
C TRP A 489 7.09 -16.37 -8.78
N ASP A 490 7.46 -16.69 -10.02
CA ASP A 490 7.06 -15.95 -11.21
C ASP A 490 6.26 -16.89 -12.15
N PRO A 491 5.00 -16.59 -12.48
CA PRO A 491 4.21 -17.41 -13.40
C PRO A 491 4.80 -17.52 -14.81
N ASP A 492 5.69 -16.60 -15.22
CA ASP A 492 6.41 -16.71 -16.50
C ASP A 492 7.65 -17.62 -16.40
N GLN A 493 8.03 -18.04 -15.20
CA GLN A 493 9.09 -19.01 -14.93
C GLN A 493 8.55 -20.13 -14.01
N PRO A 494 7.56 -20.91 -14.47
CA PRO A 494 6.69 -21.72 -13.60
C PRO A 494 7.41 -22.79 -12.77
N THR A 495 8.62 -23.19 -13.17
CA THR A 495 9.45 -24.18 -12.46
C THR A 495 10.35 -23.59 -11.37
N ALA A 496 10.68 -22.29 -11.46
CA ALA A 496 11.57 -21.63 -10.51
C ALA A 496 10.78 -21.13 -9.30
N ASN A 497 11.25 -21.43 -8.07
CA ASN A 497 10.57 -21.06 -6.82
C ASN A 497 9.09 -21.49 -6.76
N THR A 498 8.73 -22.59 -7.42
CA THR A 498 7.35 -23.09 -7.44
C THR A 498 6.91 -23.64 -6.09
N THR A 499 5.62 -23.57 -5.81
CA THR A 499 4.97 -24.22 -4.67
C THR A 499 4.15 -25.42 -5.16
N PRO A 500 3.72 -26.34 -4.26
CA PRO A 500 2.73 -27.36 -4.61
C PRO A 500 1.43 -26.78 -5.21
N TYR A 501 1.11 -25.52 -4.92
CA TYR A 501 -0.11 -24.86 -5.33
C TYR A 501 0.04 -24.04 -6.62
N SER A 502 1.26 -23.72 -7.05
CA SER A 502 1.51 -22.84 -8.20
C SER A 502 0.94 -23.40 -9.51
N GLN A 503 0.78 -24.72 -9.61
CA GLN A 503 0.15 -25.38 -10.76
C GLN A 503 -1.35 -25.08 -10.91
N TYR A 504 -2.03 -24.63 -9.84
CA TYR A 504 -3.45 -24.30 -9.86
C TYR A 504 -3.72 -22.82 -10.21
N SER A 505 -2.67 -21.99 -10.21
CA SER A 505 -2.76 -20.57 -10.58
C SER A 505 -3.27 -20.39 -12.01
N GLN A 506 -4.17 -19.43 -12.22
CA GLN A 506 -4.59 -19.03 -13.57
C GLN A 506 -4.39 -17.52 -13.78
N PRO A 507 -3.18 -17.09 -14.18
CA PRO A 507 -2.84 -15.68 -14.32
C PRO A 507 -3.68 -14.96 -15.38
N LEU A 508 -4.26 -13.82 -15.01
CA LEU A 508 -4.89 -12.90 -15.95
C LEU A 508 -3.82 -12.04 -16.63
N ARG A 509 -3.81 -12.00 -17.97
CA ARG A 509 -2.84 -11.22 -18.76
C ARG A 509 -3.54 -10.08 -19.48
N VAL A 510 -3.03 -8.86 -19.27
CA VAL A 510 -3.66 -7.63 -19.76
C VAL A 510 -2.61 -6.77 -20.43
N THR A 511 -2.87 -6.35 -21.67
CA THR A 511 -2.10 -5.29 -22.31
C THR A 511 -2.96 -4.03 -22.39
N LEU A 512 -2.42 -2.93 -21.86
CA LEU A 512 -2.98 -1.60 -21.97
C LEU A 512 -2.35 -0.90 -23.17
N GLU A 513 -3.22 -0.44 -24.07
CA GLU A 513 -2.85 0.41 -25.20
C GLU A 513 -2.86 1.89 -24.78
N GLU A 514 -2.28 2.77 -25.61
CA GLU A 514 -2.31 4.21 -25.36
C GLU A 514 -3.77 4.73 -25.23
N GLY A 515 -4.10 5.26 -24.05
CA GLY A 515 -5.43 5.76 -23.70
C GLY A 515 -6.28 4.79 -22.87
N ASP A 516 -5.85 3.54 -22.69
CA ASP A 516 -6.56 2.58 -21.84
C ASP A 516 -6.44 2.92 -20.35
N VAL A 517 -7.48 2.57 -19.59
CA VAL A 517 -7.54 2.72 -18.13
C VAL A 517 -7.81 1.35 -17.51
N LEU A 518 -6.91 0.86 -16.67
CA LEU A 518 -7.08 -0.34 -15.88
C LEU A 518 -7.54 0.04 -14.47
N TYR A 519 -8.60 -0.59 -14.00
CA TYR A 519 -8.81 -0.75 -12.57
C TYR A 519 -8.12 -2.03 -12.10
N LEU A 520 -7.11 -1.86 -11.25
CA LEU A 520 -6.39 -2.90 -10.56
C LEU A 520 -6.82 -2.88 -9.08
N PRO A 521 -7.62 -3.87 -8.62
CA PRO A 521 -8.14 -3.88 -7.27
C PRO A 521 -7.05 -4.06 -6.23
N ALA A 522 -7.31 -3.58 -5.01
CA ALA A 522 -6.43 -3.79 -3.88
C ALA A 522 -6.12 -5.29 -3.65
N LEU A 523 -4.90 -5.56 -3.20
CA LEU A 523 -4.32 -6.87 -2.86
C LEU A 523 -4.08 -7.82 -4.03
N TRP A 524 -4.40 -7.44 -5.26
CA TRP A 524 -4.06 -8.24 -6.43
C TRP A 524 -2.55 -8.29 -6.62
N TYR A 525 -2.02 -9.51 -6.71
CA TYR A 525 -0.64 -9.72 -7.11
C TYR A 525 -0.50 -9.33 -8.58
N HIS A 526 0.48 -8.50 -8.90
CA HIS A 526 0.69 -8.01 -10.24
C HIS A 526 2.17 -7.86 -10.58
N LYS A 527 2.52 -8.30 -11.78
CA LYS A 527 3.83 -8.13 -12.42
C LYS A 527 3.64 -7.26 -13.64
N VAL A 528 4.57 -6.33 -13.89
CA VAL A 528 4.43 -5.33 -14.94
C VAL A 528 5.67 -5.29 -15.82
N SER A 529 5.47 -5.43 -17.13
CA SER A 529 6.46 -5.08 -18.16
C SER A 529 5.86 -4.04 -19.10
N GLN A 530 6.65 -3.54 -20.05
CA GLN A 530 6.22 -2.46 -20.93
C GLN A 530 6.86 -2.53 -22.30
N SER A 531 6.20 -1.93 -23.29
CA SER A 531 6.74 -1.70 -24.63
C SER A 531 6.73 -0.21 -24.94
N CYS A 532 7.79 0.25 -25.61
CA CYS A 532 7.91 1.65 -25.99
C CYS A 532 7.05 2.01 -27.19
N ASN A 533 6.69 3.28 -27.30
CA ASN A 533 6.20 3.86 -28.55
C ASN A 533 7.35 4.06 -29.56
N GLU A 534 7.04 4.66 -30.71
CA GLU A 534 8.01 4.95 -31.78
C GLU A 534 9.17 5.87 -31.35
N GLU A 535 8.98 6.70 -30.32
CA GLU A 535 10.02 7.57 -29.76
C GLU A 535 10.95 6.84 -28.78
N GLY A 536 10.69 5.56 -28.50
CA GLY A 536 11.50 4.73 -27.60
C GLY A 536 11.21 4.95 -26.11
N ILE A 537 10.00 5.41 -25.76
CA ILE A 537 9.58 5.63 -24.36
C ILE A 537 8.23 4.96 -24.07
N CYS A 538 8.02 4.56 -22.82
CA CYS A 538 6.71 4.19 -22.27
C CYS A 538 6.38 5.10 -21.08
N CYS A 539 5.16 5.65 -21.06
CA CYS A 539 4.72 6.58 -20.04
C CYS A 539 3.29 6.27 -19.58
N ALA A 540 3.08 6.32 -18.26
CA ALA A 540 1.79 6.10 -17.63
C ALA A 540 1.60 7.02 -16.42
N VAL A 541 0.34 7.16 -16.00
CA VAL A 541 -0.05 7.81 -14.75
C VAL A 541 -0.98 6.89 -13.99
N ASN A 542 -0.85 6.79 -12.67
CA ASN A 542 -1.80 6.03 -11.86
C ASN A 542 -2.29 6.82 -10.66
N TYR A 543 -3.49 6.47 -10.19
CA TYR A 543 -4.16 7.06 -9.04
C TYR A 543 -4.36 5.97 -7.99
N TRP A 544 -3.82 6.18 -6.81
CA TRP A 544 -3.99 5.28 -5.67
C TRP A 544 -5.01 5.85 -4.70
N TYR A 545 -6.01 5.04 -4.38
CA TYR A 545 -7.01 5.27 -3.34
C TYR A 545 -6.82 4.19 -2.28
N ASP A 546 -6.74 4.56 -1.01
CA ASP A 546 -6.45 3.60 0.06
C ASP A 546 -7.54 2.52 0.14
N LEU A 547 -7.14 1.30 0.50
CA LEU A 547 -8.09 0.22 0.76
C LEU A 547 -8.95 0.58 1.98
N GLU A 548 -10.26 0.34 1.90
CA GLU A 548 -11.10 0.35 3.10
C GLU A 548 -10.78 -0.88 3.96
N PHE A 549 -10.03 -0.65 5.05
CA PHE A 549 -9.62 -1.71 5.98
C PHE A 549 -10.73 -2.18 6.92
N SER A 550 -11.86 -1.46 6.99
CA SER A 550 -13.02 -1.93 7.74
C SER A 550 -13.76 -3.08 7.03
N GLY A 551 -14.63 -3.76 7.78
CA GLY A 551 -15.36 -4.92 7.27
C GLY A 551 -14.51 -6.20 7.21
N GLY A 552 -14.96 -7.17 6.41
CA GLY A 552 -14.38 -8.52 6.41
C GLY A 552 -13.29 -8.76 5.36
N PHE A 553 -13.13 -7.88 4.36
CA PHE A 553 -12.31 -8.18 3.18
C PHE A 553 -10.83 -8.32 3.53
N TRP A 554 -10.23 -7.31 4.16
CA TRP A 554 -8.82 -7.34 4.56
C TRP A 554 -8.52 -8.53 5.48
N SER A 555 -9.35 -8.75 6.51
CA SER A 555 -9.18 -9.87 7.44
C SER A 555 -9.27 -11.23 6.74
N THR A 556 -10.18 -11.39 5.79
CA THR A 556 -10.34 -12.63 5.01
C THR A 556 -9.16 -12.85 4.07
N ALA A 557 -8.72 -11.83 3.34
CA ALA A 557 -7.56 -11.92 2.46
C ALA A 557 -6.28 -12.25 3.25
N ASN A 558 -6.11 -11.65 4.42
CA ASN A 558 -4.97 -11.96 5.29
C ASN A 558 -5.08 -13.36 5.89
N PHE A 559 -6.28 -13.83 6.27
CA PHE A 559 -6.50 -15.21 6.70
C PHE A 559 -6.07 -16.20 5.61
N VAL A 560 -6.53 -16.02 4.37
CA VAL A 560 -6.15 -16.87 3.22
C VAL A 560 -4.64 -16.86 2.98
N ARG A 561 -4.00 -15.68 3.04
CA ARG A 561 -2.54 -15.57 2.93
C ARG A 561 -1.83 -16.33 4.05
N SER A 562 -2.24 -16.13 5.31
CA SER A 562 -1.64 -16.79 6.47
C SER A 562 -1.81 -18.31 6.43
N THR A 563 -2.99 -18.83 6.08
CA THR A 563 -3.22 -20.28 5.94
C THR A 563 -2.40 -20.85 4.79
N GLY A 564 -2.30 -20.15 3.67
CA GLY A 564 -1.43 -20.52 2.56
C GLY A 564 0.03 -20.66 2.98
N LEU A 565 0.55 -19.68 3.73
CA LEU A 565 1.92 -19.70 4.25
C LEU A 565 2.16 -20.83 5.26
N LEU A 566 1.21 -21.09 6.16
CA LEU A 566 1.32 -22.19 7.15
C LEU A 566 1.34 -23.56 6.47
N SER A 567 0.48 -23.78 5.47
CA SER A 567 0.44 -25.04 4.71
C SER A 567 1.74 -25.37 3.96
N MET A 568 2.63 -24.38 3.80
CA MET A 568 3.95 -24.54 3.20
C MET A 568 5.04 -24.91 4.23
N GLN A 569 4.79 -24.74 5.53
CA GLN A 569 5.75 -24.99 6.62
C GLN A 569 5.73 -26.44 7.13
N GLU A 570 4.57 -27.10 7.14
CA GLU A 570 4.41 -28.48 7.65
C GLU A 570 5.29 -29.51 6.91
N LYS A 571 5.71 -29.23 5.67
CA LYS A 571 6.60 -30.11 4.90
C LYS A 571 8.08 -30.05 5.29
N THR A 572 8.51 -29.08 6.09
CA THR A 572 9.93 -28.95 6.47
C THR A 572 10.32 -29.74 7.72
N GLU A 573 9.36 -30.19 8.55
CA GLU A 573 9.68 -30.88 9.81
C GLU A 573 9.77 -32.42 9.69
N ASP A 574 9.26 -33.00 8.60
CA ASP A 574 9.22 -34.47 8.44
C ASP A 574 10.39 -35.07 7.60
N GLY A 575 11.46 -34.29 7.40
CA GLY A 575 12.57 -34.63 6.50
C GLY A 575 13.91 -35.01 7.15
N THR A 576 14.04 -34.94 8.48
CA THR A 576 15.27 -35.33 9.20
C THR A 576 14.95 -36.02 10.52
N ARG A 577 14.52 -37.29 10.44
CA ARG A 577 14.88 -38.27 11.46
C ARG A 577 16.01 -39.10 10.87
N ASP A 578 17.19 -38.90 11.42
CA ASP A 578 18.39 -39.69 11.16
C ASP A 578 18.07 -41.19 11.32
N GLU A 579 18.05 -41.92 10.20
CA GLU A 579 18.33 -43.34 10.19
C GLU A 579 19.80 -43.51 9.79
N ASP A 580 20.68 -43.46 10.79
CA ASP A 580 22.00 -44.09 10.73
C ASP A 580 22.22 -44.81 12.08
N ASP A 581 21.92 -46.11 12.05
CA ASP A 581 22.43 -47.16 12.94
C ASP A 581 23.22 -48.16 12.08
#